data_AF-A0A2V7DF58-F1
#
_entry.id   AF-A0A2V7DF58-F1
#
_cell.length_a   1.000
_cell.length_b   1.000
_cell.length_c   1.000
_cell.angle_alpha   90.00
_cell.angle_beta   90.00
_cell.angle_gamma   90.00
#
_symmetry.space_group_name_H-M   'P 1'
#
loop_
_entity.id
_entity.type
_entity.pdbx_description
1 polymer ?
#
loop_
_entity_poly.entity_id
_entity_poly.type
_entity_poly.pdbx_seq_one_letter_code
_entity_poly.pdbx_strand_id
1 'polypeptide(L)'
;MMRMRRALFIVVIALTVAGCATMPRGETRSVEQMLTAAGFQMKVADTPEKAADLRTFPTRKMTVQRRGAASYYIYADPDVCNCLYVGTEPQYQEYQRLLLKKELADERLDESRNSGLWGPGPLW
;
A
#
# COMPACT_ATOMS: atom_id res chain seq x y z
N MET A 1 52.58 7.74 28.85
CA MET A 1 51.21 8.25 29.09
C MET A 1 50.46 8.73 27.83
N MET A 2 51.14 9.09 26.72
CA MET A 2 50.48 9.58 25.49
C MET A 2 49.90 8.48 24.57
N ARG A 3 50.42 7.25 24.64
CA ARG A 3 49.91 6.08 23.88
C ARG A 3 48.58 5.54 24.42
N MET A 4 48.35 5.65 25.72
CA MET A 4 47.12 5.23 26.39
C MET A 4 45.95 6.17 26.09
N ARG A 5 46.25 7.48 25.93
CA ARG A 5 45.28 8.48 25.44
C ARG A 5 44.84 8.18 24.01
N ARG A 6 45.76 7.81 23.12
CA ARG A 6 45.46 7.44 21.72
C ARG A 6 44.59 6.18 21.62
N ALA A 7 44.84 5.17 22.46
CA ALA A 7 44.00 3.98 22.53
C ALA A 7 42.58 4.28 23.03
N LEU A 8 42.44 5.19 24.00
CA LEU A 8 41.14 5.61 24.53
C LEU A 8 40.30 6.35 23.47
N PHE A 9 40.92 7.18 22.63
CA PHE A 9 40.23 7.90 21.55
C PHE A 9 39.72 6.97 20.43
N ILE A 10 40.42 5.87 20.14
CA ILE A 10 40.00 4.91 19.10
C ILE A 10 38.79 4.08 19.55
N VAL A 11 38.70 3.76 20.85
CA VAL A 11 37.56 3.01 21.40
C VAL A 11 36.26 3.83 21.41
N VAL A 12 36.35 5.15 21.59
CA VAL A 12 35.16 6.04 21.61
C VAL A 12 34.55 6.23 20.22
N ILE A 13 35.33 6.16 19.14
CA ILE A 13 34.83 6.36 17.77
C ILE A 13 34.04 5.13 17.27
N ALA A 14 34.34 3.93 17.77
CA ALA A 14 33.71 2.68 17.32
C ALA A 14 32.24 2.50 17.75
N LEU A 15 31.72 3.34 18.64
CA LEU A 15 30.35 3.24 19.18
C LEU A 15 29.29 4.04 18.39
N THR A 16 29.64 4.68 17.28
CA THR A 16 28.75 5.63 16.58
C THR A 16 27.98 5.05 15.38
N VAL A 17 28.13 3.77 15.03
CA VAL A 17 27.46 3.16 13.87
C VAL A 17 26.39 2.16 14.30
N ALA A 18 25.35 2.65 14.98
CA ALA A 18 24.11 1.91 15.19
C ALA A 18 22.88 2.76 14.82
N GLY A 19 22.98 3.52 13.73
CA GLY A 19 21.84 4.18 13.10
C GLY A 19 21.19 3.28 12.06
N CYS A 20 20.51 2.21 12.46
CA CYS A 20 19.55 1.57 11.56
C CYS A 20 18.33 2.50 11.47
N ALA A 21 18.35 3.42 10.51
CA ALA A 21 17.13 4.04 10.01
C ALA A 21 16.31 2.97 9.29
N THR A 22 15.72 2.04 10.05
CA THR A 22 14.63 1.19 9.57
C THR A 22 13.44 2.11 9.35
N MET A 23 13.40 2.74 8.18
CA MET A 23 12.20 3.40 7.69
C MET A 23 11.08 2.37 7.72
N PRO A 24 9.98 2.60 8.48
CA PRO A 24 8.79 1.80 8.33
C PRO A 24 8.34 2.01 6.88
N ARG A 25 8.52 1.00 6.04
CA ARG A 25 7.98 0.99 4.69
C ARG A 25 6.46 0.89 4.89
N GLY A 26 5.76 2.02 4.75
CA GLY A 26 4.31 2.06 4.87
C GLY A 26 3.69 0.92 4.09
N GLU A 27 2.73 0.21 4.68
CA GLU A 27 2.10 -0.96 4.07
C GLU A 27 1.31 -0.48 2.84
N THR A 28 1.95 -0.51 1.67
CA THR A 28 1.30 -0.22 0.39
C THR A 28 0.41 -1.39 0.03
N ARG A 29 -0.81 -1.42 0.57
CA ARG A 29 -1.83 -2.37 0.10
C ARG A 29 -2.15 -2.08 -1.36
N SER A 30 -2.10 -3.13 -2.17
CA SER A 30 -2.51 -3.03 -3.56
C SER A 30 -4.03 -2.88 -3.67
N VAL A 31 -4.52 -2.38 -4.81
CA VAL A 31 -5.96 -2.23 -5.05
C VAL A 31 -6.67 -3.58 -4.92
N GLU A 32 -6.07 -4.63 -5.46
CA GLU A 32 -6.53 -6.02 -5.40
C GLU A 32 -6.71 -6.52 -3.96
N GLN A 33 -5.76 -6.20 -3.07
CA GLN A 33 -5.85 -6.54 -1.66
C GLN A 33 -6.99 -5.80 -0.96
N MET A 34 -7.18 -4.51 -1.27
CA MET A 34 -8.29 -3.72 -0.73
C MET A 34 -9.65 -4.21 -1.24
N LEU A 35 -9.75 -4.58 -2.52
CA LEU A 35 -10.96 -5.16 -3.09
C LEU A 35 -11.29 -6.50 -2.41
N THR A 36 -10.29 -7.37 -2.24
CA THR A 36 -10.45 -8.65 -1.54
C THR A 36 -10.89 -8.43 -0.08
N ALA A 37 -10.26 -7.48 0.63
CA ALA A 37 -10.64 -7.13 2.00
C ALA A 37 -12.05 -6.54 2.11
N ALA A 38 -12.52 -5.84 1.07
CA ALA A 38 -13.89 -5.34 0.97
C ALA A 38 -14.91 -6.41 0.57
N GLY A 39 -14.48 -7.64 0.32
CA GLY A 39 -15.34 -8.78 -0.03
C GLY A 39 -15.67 -8.89 -1.51
N PHE A 40 -14.95 -8.20 -2.40
CA PHE A 40 -15.07 -8.44 -3.84
C PHE A 40 -14.67 -9.88 -4.16
N GLN A 41 -15.38 -10.47 -5.11
CA GLN A 41 -15.11 -11.81 -5.61
C GLN A 41 -14.17 -11.74 -6.79
N MET A 42 -13.01 -12.38 -6.68
CA MET A 42 -12.09 -12.55 -7.80
C MET A 42 -12.61 -13.64 -8.75
N LYS A 43 -12.59 -13.36 -10.05
CA LYS A 43 -12.93 -14.30 -11.12
C LYS A 43 -11.80 -14.31 -12.13
N VAL A 44 -11.16 -15.46 -12.30
CA VAL A 44 -10.11 -15.68 -13.29
C VAL A 44 -10.73 -15.91 -14.66
N ALA A 45 -10.14 -15.33 -15.70
CA ALA A 45 -10.48 -15.61 -17.09
C ALA A 45 -9.67 -16.82 -17.59
N ASP A 46 -10.09 -18.02 -17.18
CA ASP A 46 -9.41 -19.30 -17.46
C ASP A 46 -9.66 -19.86 -18.86
N THR A 47 -10.58 -19.29 -19.64
CA THR A 47 -10.83 -19.66 -21.05
C THR A 47 -10.52 -18.51 -22.00
N PRO A 48 -10.18 -18.80 -23.28
CA PRO A 48 -9.95 -17.77 -24.29
C PRO A 48 -11.12 -16.81 -24.46
N GLU A 49 -12.35 -17.31 -24.36
CA GLU A 49 -13.57 -16.51 -24.48
C GLU A 49 -13.69 -15.54 -23.29
N LYS A 50 -13.49 -16.03 -22.06
CA LYS A 50 -13.49 -15.17 -20.87
C LYS A 50 -12.35 -14.14 -20.91
N ALA A 51 -11.20 -14.48 -21.48
CA ALA A 51 -10.08 -13.57 -21.61
C ALA A 51 -10.36 -12.48 -22.68
N ALA A 52 -11.04 -12.84 -23.77
CA ALA A 52 -11.50 -11.88 -24.77
C ALA A 52 -12.53 -10.91 -24.16
N ASP A 53 -13.49 -11.43 -23.40
CA ASP A 53 -14.48 -10.61 -22.68
C ASP A 53 -13.81 -9.71 -21.64
N LEU A 54 -12.85 -10.23 -20.87
CA LEU A 54 -12.09 -9.45 -19.88
C LEU A 54 -11.39 -8.24 -20.52
N ARG A 55 -10.83 -8.42 -21.72
CA ARG A 55 -10.15 -7.35 -22.47
C ARG A 55 -11.09 -6.23 -22.95
N THR A 56 -12.41 -6.43 -22.90
CA THR A 56 -13.38 -5.36 -23.19
C THR A 56 -13.49 -4.36 -22.04
N PHE A 57 -13.08 -4.74 -20.83
CA PHE A 57 -13.09 -3.86 -19.68
C PHE A 57 -11.86 -2.94 -19.67
N PRO A 58 -12.01 -1.69 -19.19
CA PRO A 58 -10.88 -0.83 -18.91
C PRO A 58 -9.91 -1.47 -17.90
N THR A 59 -8.65 -1.64 -18.29
CA THR A 59 -7.60 -2.21 -17.44
C THR A 59 -7.35 -1.33 -16.21
N ARG A 60 -7.37 -1.97 -15.04
CA ARG A 60 -7.08 -1.39 -13.72
C ARG A 60 -7.92 -0.18 -13.35
N LYS A 61 -9.17 -0.17 -13.81
CA LYS A 61 -10.15 0.87 -13.50
C LYS A 61 -11.43 0.23 -12.97
N MET A 62 -12.03 0.91 -12.00
CA MET A 62 -13.35 0.55 -11.51
C MET A 62 -14.40 0.94 -12.55
N THR A 63 -15.26 0.00 -12.90
CA THR A 63 -16.42 0.23 -13.77
C THR A 63 -17.69 -0.18 -13.05
N VAL A 64 -18.81 0.43 -13.42
CA VAL A 64 -20.13 0.11 -12.87
C VAL A 64 -21.01 -0.43 -13.98
N GLN A 65 -21.55 -1.63 -13.77
CA GLN A 65 -22.54 -2.22 -14.65
C GLN A 65 -23.87 -2.34 -13.93
N ARG A 66 -24.92 -1.75 -14.49
CA ARG A 66 -26.30 -1.94 -14.01
C ARG A 66 -26.91 -3.16 -14.67
N ARG A 67 -27.52 -4.04 -13.86
CA ARG A 67 -28.35 -5.16 -14.33
C ARG A 67 -29.66 -5.15 -13.55
N GLY A 68 -30.72 -4.69 -14.21
CA GLY A 68 -32.01 -4.44 -13.56
C GLY A 68 -31.87 -3.40 -12.46
N ALA A 69 -32.32 -3.74 -11.25
CA ALA A 69 -32.21 -2.89 -10.06
C ALA A 69 -30.83 -2.96 -9.37
N ALA A 70 -29.97 -3.90 -9.75
CA ALA A 70 -28.67 -4.11 -9.10
C ALA A 70 -27.53 -3.42 -9.84
N SER A 71 -26.58 -2.86 -9.08
CA SER A 71 -25.31 -2.33 -9.61
C SER A 71 -24.15 -3.23 -9.23
N TYR A 72 -23.33 -3.60 -10.21
CA TYR A 72 -22.11 -4.37 -10.04
C TYR A 72 -20.90 -3.50 -10.29
N TYR A 73 -19.95 -3.55 -9.36
CA TYR A 73 -18.69 -2.83 -9.41
C TYR A 73 -17.61 -3.81 -9.86
N ILE A 74 -16.93 -3.49 -10.96
CA ILE A 74 -16.01 -4.41 -11.63
C ILE A 74 -14.66 -3.74 -11.81
N TYR A 75 -13.61 -4.41 -11.35
CA TYR A 75 -12.21 -4.02 -11.56
C TYR A 75 -11.48 -5.13 -12.31
N ALA A 76 -10.95 -4.85 -13.49
CA ALA A 76 -10.28 -5.85 -14.34
C ALA A 76 -8.76 -5.65 -14.35
N ASP A 77 -8.00 -6.74 -14.20
CA ASP A 77 -6.56 -6.77 -14.46
C ASP A 77 -6.24 -7.91 -15.46
N PRO A 78 -6.35 -7.63 -16.77
CA PRO A 78 -5.97 -8.57 -17.83
C PRO A 78 -4.45 -8.79 -17.94
N ASP A 79 -3.62 -7.89 -17.39
CA ASP A 79 -2.19 -7.86 -17.68
C ASP A 79 -1.37 -8.67 -16.66
N VAL A 80 -1.80 -8.72 -15.39
CA VAL A 80 -1.07 -9.41 -14.32
C VAL A 80 -1.71 -10.72 -13.91
N CYS A 81 -2.99 -10.70 -13.51
CA CYS A 81 -3.67 -11.92 -13.04
C CYS A 81 -4.58 -12.55 -14.10
N ASN A 82 -4.83 -11.85 -15.22
CA ASN A 82 -5.87 -12.20 -16.18
C ASN A 82 -7.22 -12.47 -15.47
N CYS A 83 -7.61 -11.55 -14.58
CA CYS A 83 -8.74 -11.72 -13.69
C CYS A 83 -9.55 -10.42 -13.54
N LEU A 84 -10.76 -10.55 -13.01
CA LEU A 84 -11.59 -9.41 -12.60
C LEU A 84 -12.11 -9.60 -11.18
N TYR A 85 -12.37 -8.51 -10.49
CA TYR A 85 -13.00 -8.46 -9.18
C TYR A 85 -14.41 -7.90 -9.34
N VAL A 86 -15.42 -8.60 -8.80
CA VAL A 86 -16.81 -8.14 -8.81
C VAL A 86 -17.34 -7.96 -7.39
N GLY A 87 -17.93 -6.81 -7.13
CA GLY A 87 -18.64 -6.50 -5.90
C GLY A 87 -20.03 -5.94 -6.18
N THR A 88 -20.89 -5.95 -5.18
CA THR A 88 -22.12 -5.18 -5.17
C THR A 88 -21.90 -3.86 -4.41
N GLU A 89 -22.94 -3.06 -4.27
CA GLU A 89 -22.85 -1.74 -3.64
C GLU A 89 -22.30 -1.75 -2.20
N PRO A 90 -22.71 -2.67 -1.30
CA PRO A 90 -22.09 -2.80 0.01
C PRO A 90 -20.57 -3.04 -0.02
N GLN A 91 -20.07 -3.91 -0.90
CA GLN A 91 -18.63 -4.14 -1.01
C GLN A 91 -17.92 -2.91 -1.57
N TYR A 92 -18.52 -2.19 -2.51
CA TYR A 92 -17.94 -0.94 -3.02
C TYR A 92 -17.84 0.13 -1.92
N GLN A 93 -18.86 0.27 -1.08
CA GLN A 93 -18.82 1.18 0.07
C GLN A 93 -17.71 0.79 1.06
N GLU A 94 -17.55 -0.51 1.34
CA GLU A 94 -16.46 -0.99 2.20
C GLU A 94 -15.08 -0.71 1.58
N TYR A 95 -14.93 -0.89 0.26
CA TYR A 95 -13.71 -0.54 -0.46
C TYR A 95 -13.37 0.96 -0.32
N GLN A 96 -14.35 1.85 -0.46
CA GLN A 96 -14.15 3.29 -0.24
C GLN A 96 -13.73 3.60 1.20
N ARG A 97 -14.34 2.91 2.19
CA ARG A 97 -13.96 3.05 3.60
C ARG A 97 -12.52 2.60 3.86
N LEU A 98 -12.07 1.53 3.21
CA LEU A 98 -10.68 1.06 3.31
C LEU A 98 -9.69 2.03 2.67
N LEU A 99 -10.03 2.65 1.53
CA LEU A 99 -9.22 3.70 0.92
C LEU A 99 -9.00 4.88 1.87
N LEU A 100 -10.09 5.41 2.44
CA LEU A 100 -10.01 6.52 3.39
C LEU A 100 -9.19 6.14 4.63
N LYS A 101 -9.38 4.92 5.17
CA LYS A 101 -8.60 4.45 6.32
C LYS A 101 -7.11 4.37 6.00
N LYS A 102 -6.75 3.98 4.77
CA LYS A 102 -5.36 3.93 4.31
C LYS A 102 -4.77 5.35 4.22
N GLU A 103 -5.48 6.28 3.59
CA GLU A 103 -5.04 7.68 3.47
C GLU A 103 -4.74 8.31 4.83
N LEU A 104 -5.68 8.20 5.78
CA LEU A 104 -5.47 8.68 7.16
C LEU A 104 -4.34 7.96 7.89
N ALA A 105 -4.05 6.70 7.56
CA ALA A 105 -2.93 5.98 8.14
C ALA A 105 -1.60 6.45 7.56
N ASP A 106 -1.54 6.67 6.24
CA ASP A 106 -0.36 7.16 5.55
C ASP A 106 -0.03 8.61 6.00
N GLU A 107 -1.02 9.49 6.16
CA GLU A 107 -0.85 10.84 6.70
C GLU A 107 -0.21 10.84 8.10
N ARG A 108 -0.73 10.03 9.03
CA ARG A 108 -0.16 9.91 10.39
C ARG A 108 1.29 9.40 10.37
N LEU A 109 1.62 8.50 9.46
CA LEU A 109 2.99 8.00 9.31
C LEU A 109 3.91 9.11 8.80
N ASP A 110 3.46 9.92 7.85
CA ASP A 110 4.23 11.04 7.33
C ASP A 110 4.41 12.16 8.37
N GLU A 111 3.39 12.47 9.17
CA GLU A 111 3.51 13.37 10.33
C GLU A 111 4.54 12.86 11.34
N SER A 112 4.51 11.57 11.69
CA SER A 112 5.48 10.96 12.59
C SER A 112 6.92 11.05 12.03
N ARG A 113 7.09 10.82 10.73
CA ARG A 113 8.38 10.94 10.04
C ARG A 113 8.87 12.39 10.00
N ASN A 114 7.98 13.34 9.72
CA ASN A 114 8.30 14.77 9.62
C ASN A 114 8.53 15.43 10.99
N SER A 115 7.86 14.95 12.06
CA SER A 115 8.10 15.41 13.43
C SER A 115 9.55 15.17 13.87
N GLY A 116 10.19 14.12 13.36
CA GLY A 116 11.64 13.89 13.54
C GLY A 116 12.56 14.83 12.75
N LEU A 117 12.03 15.55 11.75
CA LEU A 117 12.79 16.47 10.88
C LEU A 117 12.78 17.92 11.41
N TRP A 118 11.74 18.33 12.14
CA TRP A 118 11.60 19.67 12.75
C TRP A 118 11.59 19.66 14.29
N GLY A 119 11.80 18.51 14.92
CA GLY A 119 12.02 18.40 16.36
C GLY A 119 13.34 19.06 16.78
N PRO A 120 13.55 19.37 18.07
CA PRO A 120 14.79 19.97 18.56
C PRO A 120 15.96 18.98 18.40
N GLY A 121 16.58 18.98 17.23
CA GLY A 121 17.90 18.41 17.02
C GLY A 121 18.96 19.24 17.77
N PRO A 122 20.14 18.66 18.07
CA PRO A 122 21.19 19.29 18.88
C PRO A 122 21.97 20.32 18.06
N LEU A 123 21.28 21.36 17.59
CA LEU A 123 21.89 22.55 16.98
C LEU A 123 21.92 23.73 17.97
N TRP A 124 21.96 23.42 19.26
CA TRP A 124 22.50 24.25 20.34
C TRP A 124 23.31 23.37 21.28
#